data_AF-A0A9J6FH84-F1
#
_entry.id   AF-A0A9J6FH84-F1
#
_cell.length_a   1.000
_cell.length_b   1.000
_cell.length_c   1.000
_cell.angle_alpha   90.00
_cell.angle_beta   90.00
_cell.angle_gamma   90.00
#
_symmetry.space_group_name_H-M   'P 1'
#
loop_
_entity.id
_entity.type
_entity.pdbx_description
1 polymer ?
#
loop_
_entity_poly.entity_id
_entity_poly.type
_entity_poly.pdbx_seq_one_letter_code
_entity_poly.pdbx_strand_id
1 'polypeptide(L)'
;MSKLRGYKESYLKFGFVNIGGKPQCVLCGEVLALSSMVPTKLTRHLRTKHPSYQDKDIEFFETKKRQLESQKLDNPNKVRSKLS
;
A
#
# COMPACT_ATOMS: atom_id res chain seq x y z
N MET A 1 -19.37 15.55 8.82
CA MET A 1 -18.06 15.85 8.19
C MET A 1 -16.99 15.02 8.90
N SER A 2 -16.75 13.79 8.42
CA SER A 2 -15.83 12.86 9.08
C SER A 2 -14.39 13.31 8.84
N LYS A 3 -13.85 13.98 9.84
CA LYS A 3 -12.46 14.41 9.93
C LYS A 3 -11.58 13.16 9.81
N LEU A 4 -11.10 12.89 8.58
CA LEU A 4 -9.97 12.01 8.31
C LEU A 4 -8.80 12.60 9.10
N ARG A 5 -8.70 12.20 10.37
CA ARG A 5 -7.69 12.70 11.32
C ARG A 5 -6.34 12.27 10.79
N GLY A 6 -5.71 13.15 10.03
CA GLY A 6 -4.28 13.16 9.77
C GLY A 6 -3.63 11.79 9.57
N TYR A 7 -4.18 10.94 8.69
CA TYR A 7 -3.40 9.86 8.08
C TYR A 7 -2.44 10.50 7.06
N LYS A 8 -1.60 11.41 7.58
CA LYS A 8 -0.64 12.26 6.86
C LYS A 8 0.46 11.34 6.37
N GLU A 9 0.84 11.49 5.10
CA GLU A 9 2.04 11.04 4.34
C GLU A 9 3.14 10.17 5.00
N SER A 10 3.33 10.23 6.31
CA SER A 10 4.28 9.47 7.14
C SER A 10 4.26 7.95 6.96
N TYR A 11 3.14 7.33 6.55
CA TYR A 11 3.11 5.89 6.24
C TYR A 11 3.32 5.60 4.75
N LEU A 12 3.04 6.59 3.91
CA LEU A 12 3.25 6.49 2.48
C LEU A 12 4.73 6.49 2.11
N LYS A 13 5.58 7.19 2.89
CA LYS A 13 7.05 7.05 2.79
C LYS A 13 7.57 5.62 3.07
N PHE A 14 6.74 4.77 3.69
CA PHE A 14 7.04 3.35 3.86
C PHE A 14 6.32 2.49 2.82
N GLY A 15 5.64 3.08 1.83
CA GLY A 15 4.88 2.35 0.82
C GLY A 15 3.57 1.73 1.31
N PHE A 16 2.94 2.29 2.37
CA PHE A 16 1.68 1.78 2.90
C PHE A 16 0.58 2.84 3.01
N VAL A 17 -0.66 2.38 2.87
CA VAL A 17 -1.89 3.18 3.04
C VAL A 17 -2.83 2.52 4.05
N ASN A 18 -3.67 3.29 4.72
CA ASN A 18 -4.70 2.74 5.61
C ASN A 18 -5.90 2.27 4.79
N ILE A 19 -6.32 1.02 5.02
CA ILE A 19 -7.61 0.52 4.55
C ILE A 19 -8.35 -0.02 5.76
N GLY A 20 -9.36 0.71 6.24
CA GLY A 20 -10.22 0.26 7.35
C GLY A 20 -9.45 -0.06 8.63
N GLY A 21 -8.42 0.72 8.95
CA GLY A 21 -7.55 0.52 10.11
C GLY A 21 -6.32 -0.37 9.87
N LYS A 22 -6.22 -1.05 8.72
CA LYS A 22 -5.11 -1.97 8.42
C LYS A 22 -4.13 -1.36 7.41
N PRO A 23 -2.81 -1.61 7.51
CA PRO A 23 -1.86 -1.13 6.52
C PRO A 23 -1.89 -2.02 5.27
N GLN A 24 -2.15 -1.42 4.10
CA GLN A 24 -2.07 -2.05 2.78
C GLN A 24 -0.82 -1.56 2.05
N CYS A 25 -0.03 -2.48 1.51
CA CYS A 25 1.13 -2.15 0.68
C CYS A 25 0.67 -1.59 -0.68
N VAL A 26 1.25 -0.47 -1.13
CA VAL A 26 0.90 0.13 -2.44
C VAL A 26 1.56 -0.57 -3.62
N LEU A 27 2.58 -1.41 -3.38
CA LEU A 27 3.31 -2.14 -4.42
C LEU A 27 2.63 -3.45 -4.80
N CYS A 28 2.21 -4.23 -3.80
CA CYS A 28 1.60 -5.55 -4.00
C CYS A 28 0.11 -5.62 -3.62
N GLY A 29 -0.43 -4.59 -2.95
CA GLY A 29 -1.81 -4.61 -2.46
C GLY A 29 -2.04 -5.48 -1.22
N GLU A 30 -1.00 -6.10 -0.66
CA GLU A 30 -1.11 -6.96 0.54
C GLU A 30 -1.57 -6.15 1.76
N VAL A 31 -2.64 -6.61 2.42
CA VAL A 31 -3.15 -6.00 3.65
C VAL A 31 -2.55 -6.74 4.85
N LEU A 32 -1.76 -6.03 5.65
CA LEU A 32 -1.15 -6.57 6.85
C LEU A 32 -2.10 -6.46 8.06
N ALA A 33 -1.74 -7.16 9.13
CA ALA A 33 -2.45 -7.05 10.41
C ALA A 33 -2.35 -5.62 10.98
N LEU A 34 -3.34 -5.20 11.77
CA LEU A 34 -3.40 -3.89 12.41
C LEU A 34 -2.14 -3.61 13.25
N SER A 35 -1.64 -4.63 13.96
CA SER A 35 -0.39 -4.61 14.75
C SER A 35 0.87 -4.35 13.91
N SER A 36 0.76 -4.39 12.58
CA SER A 36 1.84 -4.09 11.63
C SER A 36 1.88 -2.62 11.22
N MET A 37 1.00 -1.75 11.74
CA MET A 37 1.07 -0.29 11.56
C MET A 37 2.30 0.38 12.23
N VAL A 38 3.31 -0.41 12.60
CA VAL A 38 4.56 0.06 13.20
C VAL A 38 5.60 0.20 12.10
N PRO A 39 6.33 1.34 11.99
CA PRO A 39 7.33 1.58 10.93
C PRO A 39 8.30 0.42 10.71
N THR A 40 8.83 -0.17 11.79
CA THR A 40 9.78 -1.29 11.72
C THR A 40 9.21 -2.52 10.99
N LYS A 41 7.90 -2.78 11.13
CA LYS A 41 7.22 -3.91 10.46
C LYS A 41 6.98 -3.58 8.99
N LEU A 42 6.59 -2.35 8.68
CA LEU A 42 6.39 -1.86 7.32
C LEU A 42 7.69 -1.86 6.51
N THR A 43 8.77 -1.32 7.07
CA THR A 43 10.10 -1.33 6.46
C THR A 43 10.62 -2.75 6.25
N ARG A 44 10.38 -3.68 7.20
CA ARG A 44 10.76 -5.08 7.01
C ARG A 44 10.00 -5.72 5.84
N HIS A 45 8.70 -5.46 5.71
CA HIS A 45 7.93 -5.95 4.57
C HIS A 45 8.55 -5.42 3.26
N LEU A 46 8.80 -4.11 3.15
CA LEU A 46 9.47 -3.54 1.97
C LEU A 46 10.81 -4.22 1.68
N ARG A 47 11.71 -4.31 2.66
CA ARG A 47 13.05 -4.89 2.45
C ARG A 47 13.01 -6.37 2.04
N THR A 48 12.03 -7.13 2.52
CA THR A 48 11.95 -8.58 2.26
C THR A 48 11.17 -8.93 1.00
N LYS A 49 10.08 -8.21 0.72
CA LYS A 49 9.20 -8.46 -0.44
C LYS A 49 9.56 -7.59 -1.65
N HIS A 50 10.09 -6.40 -1.39
CA HIS A 50 10.29 -5.34 -2.36
C HIS A 50 11.65 -4.65 -2.20
N PRO A 51 12.78 -5.39 -2.14
CA PRO A 51 14.11 -4.81 -1.89
C PRO A 51 14.48 -3.71 -2.89
N SER A 52 14.04 -3.84 -4.15
CA SER A 52 14.28 -2.84 -5.21
C SER A 52 13.56 -1.50 -5.02
N TYR A 53 12.61 -1.43 -4.07
CA TYR A 53 11.77 -0.26 -3.83
C TYR A 53 11.97 0.35 -2.44
N GLN A 54 12.89 -0.18 -1.63
CA GLN A 54 13.10 0.29 -0.25
C GLN A 54 13.67 1.73 -0.19
N ASP A 55 14.41 2.15 -1.22
CA ASP A 55 15.09 3.45 -1.34
C ASP A 55 14.32 4.42 -2.27
N LYS A 56 13.03 4.17 -2.53
CA LYS A 56 12.22 5.04 -3.38
C LYS A 56 11.59 6.18 -2.59
N ASP A 57 11.50 7.35 -3.21
CA ASP A 57 10.86 8.52 -2.64
C ASP A 57 9.33 8.39 -2.53
N ILE A 58 8.76 9.27 -1.72
CA ILE A 58 7.32 9.33 -1.48
C ILE A 58 6.51 9.53 -2.78
N GLU A 59 7.02 10.32 -3.74
CA GLU A 59 6.37 10.56 -5.03
C GLU A 59 6.16 9.26 -5.83
N PHE A 60 7.12 8.33 -5.75
CA PHE A 60 6.98 7.01 -6.37
C PHE A 60 5.83 6.22 -5.74
N PHE A 61 5.74 6.24 -4.41
CA PHE A 61 4.67 5.56 -3.68
C PHE A 61 3.30 6.24 -3.86
N GLU A 62 3.24 7.57 -4.02
CA GLU A 62 2.02 8.30 -4.39
C GLU A 62 1.49 7.88 -5.76
N THR A 63 2.39 7.78 -6.74
CA THR A 63 2.05 7.32 -8.09
C THR A 63 1.51 5.89 -8.06
N LYS A 64 2.13 5.00 -7.25
CA LYS A 64 1.67 3.63 -7.05
C LYS A 64 0.34 3.54 -6.31
N LYS A 65 0.14 4.37 -5.28
CA LYS A 65 -1.14 4.50 -4.58
C LYS A 65 -2.26 4.87 -5.57
N ARG A 66 -2.04 5.89 -6.40
CA ARG A 66 -3.03 6.32 -7.41
C ARG A 66 -3.34 5.20 -8.39
N GLN A 67 -2.32 4.49 -8.90
CA GLN A 67 -2.51 3.31 -9.75
C GLN A 67 -3.34 2.22 -9.07
N LEU A 68 -3.10 1.97 -7.77
CA LEU A 68 -3.83 0.97 -7.00
C LEU A 68 -5.28 1.38 -6.75
N GLU A 69 -5.55 2.68 -6.52
CA GLU A 69 -6.90 3.22 -6.35
C GLU A 69 -7.69 3.22 -7.66
N SER A 70 -7.07 3.59 -8.79
CA SER A 70 -7.70 3.52 -10.11
C SER A 70 -8.04 2.07 -10.49
N GLN A 71 -7.15 1.11 -10.23
CA GLN A 71 -7.45 -0.32 -10.45
C GLN A 71 -8.66 -0.84 -9.66
N LYS A 72 -9.07 -0.19 -8.56
CA LYS A 72 -10.26 -0.56 -7.79
C LYS A 72 -11.56 0.02 -8.38
N LEU A 73 -11.49 1.07 -9.21
CA LEU A 73 -12.68 1.73 -9.78
C LEU A 73 -13.05 1.15 -11.16
N ASP A 74 -12.08 0.59 -11.87
CA ASP A 74 -12.26 0.08 -13.24
C ASP A 74 -12.47 -1.44 -13.33
N ASN A 75 -13.13 -2.12 -12.38
CA ASN A 75 -13.46 -3.53 -12.62
C ASN A 75 -14.50 -4.21 -11.69
N PRO A 76 -15.77 -4.42 -12.12
CA PRO A 76 -16.65 -5.43 -11.55
C PRO A 76 -16.44 -6.85 -12.13
N ASN A 77 -15.46 -7.15 -13.00
CA ASN A 77 -15.26 -8.51 -13.53
C ASN A 77 -13.86 -8.74 -14.13
N LYS A 78 -12.91 -9.31 -13.36
CA LYS A 78 -11.68 -9.90 -13.94
C LYS A 78 -11.12 -10.99 -13.05
N VAL A 79 -11.76 -12.16 -13.19
CA VAL A 79 -11.06 -13.43 -13.30
C VAL A 79 -9.74 -13.22 -14.05
N ARG A 80 -8.60 -13.40 -13.39
CA ARG A 80 -7.34 -13.65 -14.10
C ARG A 80 -7.04 -15.13 -14.00
N SER A 81 -7.40 -15.78 -15.09
CA SER A 81 -7.07 -17.14 -15.48
C SER A 81 -5.62 -17.46 -15.16
N LYS A 82 -5.45 -18.62 -14.53
CA LYS A 82 -4.24 -19.45 -14.56
C LYS A 82 -3.86 -19.65 -16.03
N LEU A 83 -2.63 -19.31 -16.40
CA LEU A 83 -2.01 -19.85 -17.61
C LEU A 83 -0.92 -20.81 -17.16
N SER A 84 -1.26 -22.10 -17.16
CA SER A 84 -0.34 -23.22 -17.37
C SER A 84 -0.66 -23.82 -18.73
#